data_AF-A0A9Q5JLN3-F1
#
_entry.id   AF-A0A9Q5JLN3-F1
#
_cell.length_a   1.000
_cell.length_b   1.000
_cell.length_c   1.000
_cell.angle_alpha   90.00
_cell.angle_beta   90.00
_cell.angle_gamma   90.00
#
_symmetry.space_group_name_H-M   'P 1'
#
loop_
_entity.id
_entity.type
_entity.pdbx_description
1 polymer ?
#
loop_
_entity_poly.entity_id
_entity_poly.type
_entity_poly.pdbx_seq_one_letter_code
_entity_poly.pdbx_strand_id
1 'polypeptide(L)' 'MQQIKFKTLTEETLESLEKSVNSFLKSQEGNGYKLLNITIKQIEERAFPHNDEDFNAILTLVTEA' A
#
# COMPACT_ATOMS: atom_id res chain seq x y z
N MET A 1 -19.24 5.48 14.35
CA MET A 1 -18.59 4.17 14.59
C MET A 1 -17.32 4.15 13.76
N GLN A 2 -16.17 3.77 14.34
CA GLN A 2 -14.93 3.68 13.56
C GLN A 2 -15.03 2.52 12.54
N GLN A 3 -14.65 2.77 11.30
CA GLN A 3 -14.57 1.74 10.25
C GLN A 3 -13.12 1.45 9.91
N ILE A 4 -12.79 0.16 9.73
CA ILE A 4 -11.47 -0.30 9.29
C ILE A 4 -11.50 -0.52 7.79
N LYS A 5 -10.45 -0.08 7.09
CA LYS A 5 -10.25 -0.31 5.67
C LYS A 5 -8.87 -0.90 5.42
N PHE A 6 -8.81 -1.92 4.56
CA PHE A 6 -7.57 -2.47 4.05
C PHE A 6 -7.37 -2.01 2.61
N LYS A 7 -6.15 -1.57 2.27
CA LYS A 7 -5.76 -1.21 0.91
C LYS A 7 -4.43 -1.87 0.59
N THR A 8 -4.36 -2.51 -0.57
CA THR A 8 -3.13 -3.12 -1.07
C THR A 8 -2.60 -2.30 -2.24
N LEU A 9 -1.29 -2.04 -2.26
CA LEU A 9 -0.57 -1.37 -3.34
C LEU A 9 0.65 -2.22 -3.69
N THR A 10 0.94 -2.40 -4.98
CA THR A 10 2.09 -3.15 -5.46
C THR A 10 2.89 -2.27 -6.41
N GLU A 11 4.21 -2.21 -6.23
CA GLU A 11 5.12 -1.42 -7.06
C GLU A 11 6.49 -2.12 -7.15
N GLU A 12 7.22 -1.90 -8.25
CA GLU A 12 8.53 -2.54 -8.52
C GLU A 12 9.66 -2.06 -7.57
N THR A 13 9.49 -0.90 -6.93
CA THR A 13 10.49 -0.34 -6.02
C THR A 13 9.86 0.25 -4.76
N LEU A 14 10.61 0.30 -3.66
CA LEU A 14 10.19 0.97 -2.44
C LEU A 14 9.89 2.46 -2.65
N GLU A 15 10.64 3.15 -3.53
CA GLU A 15 10.42 4.57 -3.82
C GLU A 15 9.09 4.80 -4.56
N SER A 16 8.78 3.96 -5.55
CA SER A 16 7.48 3.97 -6.23
C SER A 16 6.36 3.65 -5.24
N LEU A 17 6.56 2.66 -4.35
CA LEU A 17 5.59 2.29 -3.31
C LEU A 17 5.29 3.44 -2.36
N GLU A 18 6.32 4.15 -1.90
CA GLU A 18 6.15 5.32 -1.06
C GLU A 18 5.34 6.42 -1.78
N LYS A 19 5.64 6.71 -3.05
CA LYS A 19 4.90 7.68 -3.85
C LYS A 19 3.43 7.28 -4.00
N SER A 20 3.16 6.01 -4.29
CA SER A 20 1.80 5.48 -4.43
C SER A 20 1.02 5.50 -3.12
N VAL A 21 1.64 5.13 -2.00
CA VAL A 21 1.03 5.23 -0.66
C VAL A 21 0.71 6.69 -0.33
N ASN A 22 1.66 7.61 -0.51
CA ASN A 22 1.46 9.02 -0.23
C ASN A 22 0.40 9.66 -1.13
N SER A 23 0.34 9.26 -2.41
CA SER A 23 -0.69 9.69 -3.35
C SER A 23 -2.07 9.22 -2.90
N PHE A 24 -2.19 7.95 -2.51
CA PHE A 24 -3.44 7.40 -1.98
C PHE A 24 -3.91 8.14 -0.73
N LEU A 25 -3.03 8.38 0.25
CA LEU A 25 -3.39 9.07 1.49
C LEU A 25 -3.86 10.52 1.26
N LYS A 26 -3.37 11.18 0.20
CA LYS A 26 -3.79 12.54 -0.19
C LYS A 26 -5.03 12.56 -1.10
N SER A 27 -5.47 11.41 -1.60
CA SER A 27 -6.63 11.31 -2.50
C SER A 27 -7.94 11.56 -1.73
N GLN A 28 -9.03 11.86 -2.45
CA GLN A 28 -10.36 11.99 -1.83
C GLN A 28 -10.80 10.71 -1.09
N GLU A 29 -10.38 9.54 -1.59
CA GLU A 29 -10.67 8.25 -0.98
C GLU A 29 -9.88 8.05 0.33
N GLY A 30 -8.61 8.46 0.35
CA GLY A 30 -7.72 8.30 1.49
C GLY A 30 -7.89 9.35 2.58
N ASN A 31 -8.28 10.57 2.22
CA ASN A 31 -8.39 11.71 3.15
C ASN A 31 -9.42 11.51 4.27
N GLY A 32 -10.39 10.60 4.09
CA GLY A 32 -11.35 10.24 5.14
C GLY A 32 -10.81 9.26 6.19
N TYR A 33 -9.56 8.81 6.05
CA TYR A 33 -8.98 7.76 6.86
C TYR A 33 -7.60 8.15 7.40
N LYS A 34 -7.34 7.75 8.64
CA LYS A 34 -6.02 7.77 9.28
C LYS A 34 -5.31 6.43 9.08
N LEU A 35 -4.03 6.47 8.73
CA LEU A 35 -3.19 5.28 8.68
C LEU A 35 -2.93 4.76 10.09
N LEU A 36 -3.34 3.52 10.35
CA LEU A 36 -3.10 2.82 11.62
C LEU A 36 -1.82 1.99 11.56
N ASN A 37 -1.61 1.27 10.46
CA ASN A 37 -0.46 0.41 10.24
C ASN A 37 -0.19 0.24 8.74
N ILE A 38 1.06 -0.04 8.40
CA ILE A 38 1.48 -0.47 7.06
C ILE A 38 2.36 -1.71 7.19
N THR A 39 2.14 -2.70 6.35
CA THR A 39 3.01 -3.88 6.25
C THR A 39 3.51 -3.99 4.82
N ILE A 40 4.83 -3.99 4.64
CA ILE A 40 5.47 -4.12 3.32
C ILE A 40 6.04 -5.52 3.19
N LYS A 41 5.78 -6.17 2.06
CA LYS A 41 6.32 -7.48 1.70
C LYS A 41 7.01 -7.37 0.34
N GLN A 42 8.23 -7.88 0.25
CA GLN A 42 8.86 -8.13 -1.05
C GLN A 42 8.32 -9.46 -1.58
N ILE A 43 7.87 -9.46 -2.83
CA ILE A 43 7.34 -10.62 -3.54
C ILE A 43 8.31 -10.89 -4.68
N GLU A 44 8.99 -12.03 -4.62
CA GLU A 44 9.80 -12.54 -5.73
C GLU A 44 8.90 -13.42 -6.60
N GLU A 45 8.51 -12.96 -7.79
CA GLU A 45 7.81 -13.79 -8.76
C GLU A 45 8.83 -14.42 -9.72
N ARG A 46 9.10 -15.72 -9.52
CA ARG A 46 10.01 -16.48 -10.38
C ARG A 46 9.28 -16.94 -11.63
N ALA A 47 9.37 -16.17 -12.72
CA ALA A 47 8.80 -16.49 -14.01
C ALA A 47 9.90 -16.62 -15.08
N PHE A 48 10.62 -17.75 -15.11
CA PHE A 48 11.72 -17.95 -16.07
C PHE A 48 11.32 -17.57 -17.51
N PRO A 49 12.04 -16.66 -18.20
CA PRO A 49 13.40 -16.19 -17.91
C PRO A 49 13.51 -14.90 -17.06
N HIS A 50 12.41 -14.32 -16.59
CA HIS A 50 12.38 -13.09 -15.80
C HIS A 50 12.13 -13.36 -14.31
N ASN A 51 12.91 -12.72 -13.44
CA ASN A 51 12.60 -12.63 -12.03
C ASN A 51 12.14 -11.19 -11.80
N ASP A 52 10.83 -11.01 -11.60
CA ASP A 52 10.30 -9.70 -11.25
C ASP A 52 10.23 -9.63 -9.71
N GLU A 53 10.81 -8.56 -9.16
CA GLU A 53 10.78 -8.25 -7.73
C GLU A 53 9.82 -7.09 -7.51
N ASP A 54 8.70 -7.39 -6.85
CA ASP A 54 7.68 -6.39 -6.51
C ASP A 54 7.61 -6.17 -5.01
N PHE A 55 7.25 -4.96 -4.61
CA PHE A 55 6.95 -4.60 -3.24
C PHE A 55 5.45 -4.38 -3.07
N ASN A 56 4.88 -5.09 -2.12
CA ASN A 56 3.47 -5.01 -1.77
C ASN A 56 3.28 -4.34 -0.41
N ALA A 57 2.56 -3.23 -0.36
CA ALA A 57 2.12 -2.57 0.87
C ALA A 57 0.67 -2.92 1.18
N ILE A 58 0.43 -3.46 2.37
CA ILE A 58 -0.90 -3.61 2.97
C ILE A 58 -1.09 -2.50 3.99
N LEU A 59 -1.94 -1.53 3.66
CA LEU A 59 -2.33 -0.41 4.51
C LEU A 59 -3.55 -0.81 5.34
N THR A 60 -3.45 -0.61 6.66
CA THR A 60 -4.59 -0.68 7.58
C THR A 60 -4.96 0.73 7.98
N LEU A 61 -6.19 1.12 7.64
CA LEU A 61 -6.71 2.48 7.74
C LEU A 61 -7.95 2.49 8.65
N VAL A 62 -8.16 3.58 9.36
CA VAL A 62 -9.36 3.78 10.20
C VAL A 62 -9.99 5.13 9.90
N THR A 63 -11.32 5.22 9.86
CA THR A 63 -12.00 6.51 9.69
C THR A 63 -11.58 7.47 10.80
N GLU A 64 -11.28 8.73 10.44
CA GLU A 64 -11.14 9.77 11.48
C GLU A 64 -12.47 9.92 12.23
N ALA A 65 -12.37 10.02 13.56
CA ALA A 65 -13.53 10.10 14.46
C ALA A 65 -14.08 11.51 14.52
#